data_AF-A0A151JYG7-F1
#
_entry.id   AF-A0A151JYG7-F1
#
_cell.length_a   1.000
_cell.length_b   1.000
_cell.length_c   1.000
_cell.angle_alpha   90.00
_cell.angle_beta   90.00
_cell.angle_gamma   90.00
#
_symmetry.space_group_name_H-M   'P 1'
#
loop_
_entity.id
_entity.type
_entity.pdbx_description
1 polymer ?
#
loop_
_entity_poly.entity_id
_entity_poly.type
_entity_poly.pdbx_seq_one_letter_code
_entity_poly.pdbx_strand_id
1 'polypeptide(L)'
;MFPRNRYDQVIKGLHNSNDHVLAYASNFSITADSHLVCIQTNTGDESSYQTQAINIHNKPRTVTGASFIVINGALKSSMGLSAKSSIVEDGLMVEIMPEKMEALKAALKNMQDFSIGCGRQGALEPDEVVNIKWVDNDMLFNLGVKSPIDGQLMDGIPSIRVHNGIDYKGATRFIRWTEVFIIKSDDHSSGVNDPVDINKLSGSIAKATCAALVKLLDLLATAGLTKLGVRTTIHPDNVGYEAGSEGTKLPPIYMKSLDNELIQVLHKAVQSSQDAYTVLELIFYVLED
;
A
#
# COMPACT_ATOMS: atom_id res chain seq x y z
N MET A 1 -1.96 -0.07 -15.55
CA MET A 1 -0.63 -0.60 -15.16
C MET A 1 -0.75 -1.09 -13.73
N PHE A 2 -0.37 -2.33 -13.44
CA PHE A 2 -0.46 -2.92 -12.11
C PHE A 2 0.94 -3.07 -11.51
N PRO A 3 1.26 -2.44 -10.37
CA PRO A 3 2.52 -2.70 -9.69
C PRO A 3 2.57 -4.14 -9.15
N ARG A 4 3.71 -4.81 -9.27
CA ARG A 4 3.86 -6.22 -8.86
C ARG A 4 3.56 -6.45 -7.37
N ASN A 5 4.01 -5.56 -6.50
CA ASN A 5 3.69 -5.58 -5.05
C ASN A 5 2.21 -5.28 -4.71
N ARG A 6 1.33 -5.11 -5.71
CA ARG A 6 -0.12 -4.98 -5.53
C ARG A 6 -0.89 -6.22 -6.01
N TYR A 7 -0.20 -7.33 -6.28
CA TYR A 7 -0.79 -8.58 -6.77
C TYR A 7 -2.03 -9.00 -5.96
N ASP A 8 -1.93 -9.10 -4.65
CA ASP A 8 -3.05 -9.53 -3.81
C ASP A 8 -4.28 -8.62 -3.91
N GLN A 9 -4.08 -7.31 -4.11
CA GLN A 9 -5.17 -6.36 -4.31
C GLN A 9 -5.85 -6.56 -5.66
N VAL A 10 -5.06 -6.86 -6.70
CA VAL A 10 -5.58 -7.19 -8.04
C VAL A 10 -6.39 -8.49 -7.98
N ILE A 11 -5.87 -9.53 -7.33
CA ILE A 11 -6.55 -10.82 -7.18
C ILE A 11 -7.82 -10.68 -6.33
N LYS A 12 -7.78 -9.90 -5.25
CA LYS A 12 -8.97 -9.59 -4.46
C LYS A 12 -10.03 -8.87 -5.30
N GLY A 13 -9.64 -7.91 -6.13
CA GLY A 13 -10.54 -7.25 -7.08
C GLY A 13 -11.16 -8.24 -8.06
N LEU A 14 -10.37 -9.20 -8.55
CA LEU A 14 -10.83 -10.24 -9.47
C LEU A 14 -11.82 -11.22 -8.81
N HIS A 15 -11.58 -11.61 -7.55
CA HIS A 15 -12.51 -12.47 -6.79
C HIS A 15 -13.81 -11.77 -6.40
N ASN A 16 -13.77 -10.44 -6.20
CA ASN A 16 -14.96 -9.64 -5.87
C ASN A 16 -15.71 -9.15 -7.12
N SER A 17 -15.25 -9.50 -8.32
CA SER A 17 -15.86 -9.13 -9.59
C SER A 17 -16.81 -10.23 -10.09
N ASN A 18 -17.76 -9.85 -10.94
CA ASN A 18 -18.61 -10.82 -11.67
C ASN A 18 -17.83 -11.41 -12.85
N ASP A 19 -18.28 -12.55 -13.37
CA ASP A 19 -17.71 -13.24 -14.52
C ASP A 19 -17.61 -12.35 -15.77
N HIS A 20 -18.56 -11.44 -15.96
CA HIS A 20 -18.64 -10.60 -17.15
C HIS A 20 -18.08 -9.19 -16.96
N VAL A 21 -17.78 -8.73 -15.74
CA VAL A 21 -17.38 -7.35 -15.50
C VAL A 21 -16.22 -7.32 -14.52
N LEU A 22 -15.11 -6.71 -14.96
CA LEU A 22 -13.93 -6.48 -14.15
C LEU A 22 -13.68 -4.97 -14.09
N ALA A 23 -13.69 -4.40 -12.89
CA ALA A 23 -13.53 -2.96 -12.70
C ALA A 23 -12.42 -2.66 -11.69
N TYR A 24 -11.57 -1.68 -12.03
CA TYR A 24 -10.55 -1.16 -11.13
C TYR A 24 -10.57 0.36 -11.13
N ALA A 25 -10.52 0.95 -9.94
CA ALA A 25 -10.16 2.35 -9.79
C ALA A 25 -8.66 2.54 -10.06
N SER A 26 -8.30 3.71 -10.59
CA SER A 26 -6.92 4.10 -10.85
C SER A 26 -6.45 5.10 -9.80
N ASN A 27 -5.14 5.12 -9.56
CA ASN A 27 -4.50 6.18 -8.78
C ASN A 27 -4.14 7.36 -9.68
N PHE A 28 -3.87 8.51 -9.07
CA PHE A 28 -3.33 9.66 -9.80
C PHE A 28 -1.96 9.31 -10.41
N SER A 29 -1.86 9.38 -11.74
CA SER A 29 -0.59 9.17 -12.44
C SER A 29 0.25 10.45 -12.44
N ILE A 30 1.36 10.46 -11.71
CA ILE A 30 2.32 11.59 -11.70
C ILE A 30 3.12 11.71 -13.01
N THR A 31 3.14 10.67 -13.84
CA THR A 31 3.86 10.65 -15.12
C THR A 31 2.99 11.09 -16.30
N ALA A 32 1.66 11.16 -16.11
CA ALA A 32 0.75 11.69 -17.10
C ALA A 32 0.85 13.23 -17.17
N ASP A 33 0.79 13.78 -18.38
CA ASP A 33 0.80 15.23 -18.61
C ASP A 33 -0.61 15.86 -18.56
N SER A 34 -1.63 15.02 -18.48
CA SER A 34 -3.03 15.39 -18.42
C SER A 34 -3.86 14.30 -17.75
N HIS A 35 -5.06 14.65 -17.26
CA HIS A 35 -6.01 13.69 -16.70
C HIS A 35 -7.42 14.00 -17.17
N LEU A 36 -8.20 12.94 -17.41
CA LEU A 36 -9.64 13.07 -17.62
C LEU A 36 -10.31 13.57 -16.34
N VAL A 37 -11.35 14.39 -16.51
CA VAL A 37 -12.20 14.88 -15.43
C VAL A 37 -13.65 14.81 -15.86
N CYS A 38 -14.53 14.40 -14.93
CA CYS A 38 -15.96 14.40 -15.13
C CYS A 38 -16.54 15.69 -14.54
N ILE A 39 -17.19 16.51 -15.38
CA ILE A 39 -17.81 17.76 -14.95
C ILE A 39 -19.32 17.58 -14.93
N GLN A 40 -19.91 17.76 -13.75
CA GLN A 40 -21.35 17.86 -13.59
C GLN A 40 -21.81 19.29 -13.91
N THR A 41 -22.75 19.42 -14.84
CA THR A 41 -23.43 20.68 -15.13
C THR A 41 -24.89 20.55 -14.77
N ASN A 42 -25.37 21.48 -13.95
CA ASN A 42 -26.78 21.53 -13.52
C ASN A 42 -27.51 22.61 -14.33
N THR A 43 -28.54 22.20 -15.06
CA THR A 43 -29.43 23.11 -15.80
C THR A 43 -30.85 22.93 -15.29
N GLY A 44 -31.28 23.81 -14.39
CA GLY A 44 -32.55 23.66 -13.67
C GLY A 44 -32.50 22.46 -12.72
N ASP A 45 -33.47 21.55 -12.85
CA ASP A 45 -33.56 20.31 -12.07
C ASP A 45 -32.81 19.13 -12.69
N GLU A 46 -32.24 19.30 -13.89
CA GLU A 46 -31.48 18.24 -14.59
C GLU A 46 -29.97 18.36 -14.34
N SER A 47 -29.35 17.23 -14.00
CA SER A 47 -27.89 17.08 -13.90
C SER A 47 -27.37 16.32 -15.11
N SER A 48 -26.37 16.87 -15.79
CA SER A 48 -25.67 16.23 -16.91
C SER A 48 -24.17 16.11 -16.60
N TYR A 49 -23.53 15.07 -17.12
CA TYR A 49 -22.11 14.82 -16.94
C TYR A 49 -21.37 14.89 -18.27
N GLN A 50 -20.22 15.55 -18.28
CA GLN A 50 -19.38 15.68 -19.47
C GLN A 50 -17.92 15.35 -19.14
N THR A 51 -17.29 14.60 -20.03
CA THR A 51 -15.84 14.38 -20.01
C THR A 51 -15.10 15.64 -20.46
N GLN A 52 -14.19 16.12 -19.64
CA GLN A 52 -13.13 17.05 -20.03
C GLN A 52 -11.76 16.46 -19.70
N ALA A 53 -10.69 17.19 -20.02
CA ALA A 53 -9.37 16.83 -19.55
C ALA A 53 -8.60 18.10 -19.16
N ILE A 54 -7.90 18.02 -18.04
CA ILE A 54 -6.97 19.05 -17.56
C ILE A 54 -5.55 18.67 -17.96
N ASN A 55 -4.71 19.64 -18.27
CA ASN A 55 -3.32 19.41 -18.67
C ASN A 55 -2.35 20.32 -17.92
N ILE A 56 -1.11 19.85 -17.80
CA ILE A 56 0.00 20.68 -17.33
C ILE A 56 0.17 21.84 -18.32
N HIS A 57 0.23 23.08 -17.79
CA HIS A 57 0.33 24.30 -18.59
C HIS A 57 1.47 24.21 -19.62
N ASN A 58 1.19 24.64 -20.85
CA ASN A 58 2.14 24.69 -21.98
C ASN A 58 2.74 23.33 -22.41
N LYS A 59 2.13 22.19 -22.07
CA LYS A 59 2.49 20.89 -22.64
C LYS A 59 1.37 20.33 -23.53
N PRO A 60 1.68 19.88 -24.77
CA PRO A 60 0.71 19.13 -25.57
C PRO A 60 0.38 17.81 -24.87
N ARG A 61 -0.86 17.33 -25.03
CA ARG A 61 -1.31 16.10 -24.39
C ARG A 61 -0.69 14.90 -25.11
N THR A 62 0.09 14.10 -24.39
CA THR A 62 0.70 12.88 -24.93
C THR A 62 0.32 11.65 -24.11
N VAL A 63 0.18 11.82 -22.80
CA VAL A 63 -0.22 10.78 -21.85
C VAL A 63 -1.31 11.36 -20.95
N THR A 64 -2.52 10.86 -21.13
CA THR A 64 -3.69 11.25 -20.33
C THR A 64 -4.05 10.15 -19.34
N GLY A 65 -4.07 10.48 -18.06
CA GLY A 65 -4.55 9.60 -16.99
C GLY A 65 -6.08 9.51 -16.96
N ALA A 66 -6.60 8.37 -16.49
CA ALA A 66 -8.02 8.12 -16.28
C ALA A 66 -8.26 7.68 -14.83
N SER A 67 -9.45 7.93 -14.31
CA SER A 67 -9.85 7.64 -12.92
C SER A 67 -10.19 6.18 -12.68
N PHE A 68 -10.66 5.46 -13.70
CA PHE A 68 -11.02 4.05 -13.59
C PHE A 68 -10.93 3.33 -14.94
N ILE A 69 -10.93 2.00 -14.88
CA ILE A 69 -11.11 1.12 -16.03
C ILE A 69 -12.20 0.10 -15.72
N VAL A 70 -13.11 -0.11 -16.67
CA VAL A 70 -14.09 -1.21 -16.66
C VAL A 70 -13.87 -2.05 -17.90
N ILE A 71 -13.70 -3.36 -17.70
CA ILE A 71 -13.62 -4.34 -18.77
C ILE A 71 -14.90 -5.15 -18.73
N ASN A 72 -15.67 -5.09 -19.81
CA ASN A 72 -16.95 -5.75 -19.96
C ASN A 72 -16.86 -6.89 -20.98
N GLY A 73 -17.01 -8.12 -20.51
CA GLY A 73 -16.96 -9.37 -21.29
C GLY A 73 -18.27 -9.70 -22.03
N ALA A 74 -19.11 -8.70 -22.33
CA ALA A 74 -20.42 -8.88 -22.96
C ALA A 74 -20.50 -8.37 -24.40
N LEU A 75 -19.36 -8.23 -25.11
CA LEU A 75 -19.36 -7.83 -26.51
C LEU A 75 -20.11 -8.86 -27.36
N LYS A 76 -21.07 -8.40 -28.16
CA LYS A 76 -21.86 -9.28 -29.03
C LYS A 76 -21.09 -9.58 -30.32
N SER A 77 -20.99 -10.85 -30.69
CA SER A 77 -20.37 -11.30 -31.95
C SER A 77 -21.00 -10.67 -33.20
N SER A 78 -22.29 -10.34 -33.14
CA SER A 78 -23.01 -9.66 -34.23
C SER A 78 -22.50 -8.25 -34.56
N MET A 79 -21.67 -7.64 -33.70
CA MET A 79 -21.11 -6.31 -33.95
C MET A 79 -19.91 -6.34 -34.92
N GLY A 80 -19.36 -7.52 -35.24
CA GLY A 80 -18.20 -7.65 -36.13
C GLY A 80 -16.92 -7.02 -35.56
N LEU A 81 -16.85 -6.80 -34.25
CA LEU A 81 -15.71 -6.22 -33.55
C LEU A 81 -14.94 -7.28 -32.77
N SER A 82 -13.62 -7.15 -32.69
CA SER A 82 -12.75 -8.01 -31.84
C SER A 82 -12.70 -7.55 -30.38
N ALA A 83 -12.83 -6.24 -30.17
CA ALA A 83 -12.97 -5.52 -28.91
C ALA A 83 -13.31 -4.06 -29.23
N LYS A 84 -13.85 -3.32 -28.26
CA LYS A 84 -14.14 -1.89 -28.39
C LYS A 84 -13.64 -1.15 -27.16
N SER A 85 -12.96 -0.02 -27.36
CA SER A 85 -12.56 0.88 -26.29
C SER A 85 -13.36 2.18 -26.38
N SER A 86 -13.68 2.80 -25.25
CA SER A 86 -14.38 4.08 -25.20
C SER A 86 -14.13 4.80 -23.88
N ILE A 87 -14.11 6.13 -23.92
CA ILE A 87 -14.05 6.96 -22.71
C ILE A 87 -15.46 7.15 -22.18
N VAL A 88 -15.66 6.92 -20.88
CA VAL A 88 -16.91 7.14 -20.17
C VAL A 88 -16.61 8.00 -18.96
N GLU A 89 -17.14 9.22 -18.95
CA GLU A 89 -16.86 10.20 -17.90
C GLU A 89 -15.34 10.45 -17.77
N ASP A 90 -14.72 10.11 -16.65
CA ASP A 90 -13.27 10.21 -16.45
C ASP A 90 -12.54 8.85 -16.50
N GLY A 91 -13.22 7.79 -16.95
CA GLY A 91 -12.69 6.43 -17.04
C GLY A 91 -12.68 5.83 -18.45
N LEU A 92 -12.13 4.62 -18.52
CA LEU A 92 -12.04 3.82 -19.74
C LEU A 92 -12.96 2.60 -19.66
N MET A 93 -13.82 2.43 -20.65
CA MET A 93 -14.63 1.21 -20.85
C MET A 93 -14.04 0.39 -22.00
N VAL A 94 -13.79 -0.89 -21.75
CA VAL A 94 -13.27 -1.85 -22.73
C VAL A 94 -14.22 -3.03 -22.84
N GLU A 95 -14.87 -3.16 -23.98
CA GLU A 95 -15.80 -4.24 -24.27
C GLU A 95 -15.05 -5.35 -25.03
N ILE A 96 -15.06 -6.58 -24.49
CA ILE A 96 -14.39 -7.75 -25.05
C ILE A 96 -15.33 -8.94 -25.14
N MET A 97 -14.97 -9.92 -25.95
CA MET A 97 -15.68 -11.21 -26.00
C MET A 97 -15.49 -11.99 -24.69
N PRO A 98 -16.46 -12.82 -24.28
CA PRO A 98 -16.37 -13.63 -23.07
C PRO A 98 -15.08 -14.47 -22.99
N GLU A 99 -14.63 -15.06 -24.10
CA GLU A 99 -13.44 -15.91 -24.13
C GLU A 99 -12.16 -15.11 -23.83
N LYS A 100 -12.10 -13.85 -24.26
CA LYS A 100 -10.97 -12.95 -23.94
C LYS A 100 -10.97 -12.53 -22.47
N MET A 101 -12.15 -12.43 -21.84
CA MET A 101 -12.26 -12.11 -20.42
C MET A 101 -11.63 -13.23 -19.57
N GLU A 102 -11.91 -14.48 -19.88
CA GLU A 102 -11.32 -15.62 -19.17
C GLU A 102 -9.80 -15.69 -19.34
N ALA A 103 -9.30 -15.45 -20.57
CA ALA A 103 -7.87 -15.37 -20.83
C ALA A 103 -7.20 -14.22 -20.06
N LEU A 104 -7.85 -13.05 -19.97
CA LEU A 104 -7.37 -11.92 -19.18
C LEU A 104 -7.29 -12.27 -17.69
N LYS A 105 -8.35 -12.86 -17.12
CA LYS A 105 -8.36 -13.27 -15.71
C LYS A 105 -7.24 -14.26 -15.40
N ALA A 106 -7.00 -15.22 -16.30
CA ALA A 106 -5.90 -16.17 -16.17
C ALA A 106 -4.53 -15.47 -16.23
N ALA A 107 -4.32 -14.52 -17.16
CA ALA A 107 -3.08 -13.75 -17.24
C ALA A 107 -2.82 -12.94 -15.96
N LEU A 108 -3.84 -12.29 -15.39
CA LEU A 108 -3.73 -11.55 -14.13
C LEU A 108 -3.34 -12.47 -12.96
N LYS A 109 -3.97 -13.64 -12.83
CA LYS A 109 -3.62 -14.66 -11.82
C LYS A 109 -2.17 -15.14 -11.94
N ASN A 110 -1.66 -15.21 -13.17
CA ASN A 110 -0.29 -15.65 -13.43
C ASN A 110 0.74 -14.50 -13.44
N MET A 111 0.33 -13.29 -13.07
CA MET A 111 1.15 -12.08 -13.11
C MET A 111 1.79 -11.82 -14.50
N GLN A 112 1.03 -12.13 -15.56
CA GLN A 112 1.42 -11.98 -16.96
C GLN A 112 0.77 -10.75 -17.59
N ASP A 113 1.51 -10.11 -18.50
CA ASP A 113 1.00 -9.02 -19.31
C ASP A 113 -0.06 -9.54 -20.30
N PHE A 114 -1.03 -8.68 -20.63
CA PHE A 114 -2.11 -9.01 -21.56
C PHE A 114 -2.38 -7.83 -22.49
N SER A 115 -2.70 -8.12 -23.76
CA SER A 115 -2.96 -7.10 -24.77
C SER A 115 -4.25 -7.38 -25.52
N ILE A 116 -5.06 -6.33 -25.70
CA ILE A 116 -6.37 -6.39 -26.35
C ILE A 116 -6.33 -5.47 -27.57
N GLY A 117 -6.35 -6.06 -28.77
CA GLY A 117 -6.59 -5.32 -30.01
C GLY A 117 -8.08 -5.01 -30.19
N CYS A 118 -8.41 -3.72 -30.17
CA CYS A 118 -9.73 -3.16 -30.43
C CYS A 118 -9.90 -2.82 -31.92
N GLY A 119 -11.13 -2.93 -32.41
CA GLY A 119 -11.47 -2.67 -33.81
C GLY A 119 -12.23 -3.83 -34.46
N ARG A 120 -12.21 -3.85 -35.79
CA ARG A 120 -12.94 -4.84 -36.59
C ARG A 120 -12.32 -6.24 -36.51
N GLN A 121 -13.16 -7.26 -36.44
CA GLN A 121 -12.72 -8.65 -36.50
C GLN A 121 -12.11 -8.95 -37.89
N GLY A 122 -10.93 -9.58 -37.91
CA GLY A 122 -10.23 -9.96 -39.14
C GLY A 122 -9.45 -8.82 -39.82
N ALA A 123 -9.34 -7.65 -39.21
CA ALA A 123 -8.43 -6.60 -39.67
C ALA A 123 -6.95 -7.04 -39.54
N LEU A 124 -6.09 -6.55 -40.44
CA LEU A 124 -4.65 -6.81 -40.42
C LEU A 124 -3.99 -6.25 -39.15
N GLU A 125 -4.44 -5.07 -38.72
CA GLU A 125 -3.97 -4.38 -37.53
C GLU A 125 -5.18 -3.87 -36.72
N PRO A 126 -5.08 -3.82 -35.38
CA PRO A 126 -6.13 -3.23 -34.55
C PRO A 126 -6.13 -1.70 -34.68
N ASP A 127 -7.32 -1.10 -34.54
CA ASP A 127 -7.47 0.36 -34.53
C ASP A 127 -6.82 0.97 -33.27
N GLU A 128 -6.94 0.26 -32.15
CA GLU A 128 -6.40 0.66 -30.84
C GLU A 128 -5.95 -0.58 -30.07
N VAL A 129 -4.99 -0.41 -29.16
CA VAL A 129 -4.48 -1.50 -28.32
C VAL A 129 -4.57 -1.13 -26.85
N VAL A 130 -5.33 -1.91 -26.09
CA VAL A 130 -5.36 -1.82 -24.63
C VAL A 130 -4.33 -2.78 -24.06
N ASN A 131 -3.32 -2.24 -23.39
CA ASN A 131 -2.26 -3.01 -22.75
C ASN A 131 -2.41 -3.04 -21.24
N ILE A 132 -2.48 -4.24 -20.69
CA ILE A 132 -2.55 -4.50 -19.25
C ILE A 132 -1.20 -5.09 -18.85
N LYS A 133 -0.42 -4.30 -18.11
CA LYS A 133 0.98 -4.62 -17.78
C LYS A 133 1.22 -4.69 -16.29
N TRP A 134 2.02 -5.67 -15.88
CA TRP A 134 2.65 -5.72 -14.58
C TRP A 134 3.96 -4.93 -14.62
N VAL A 135 3.98 -3.82 -13.91
CA VAL A 135 5.11 -2.88 -13.86
C VAL A 135 5.89 -3.05 -12.56
N ASP A 136 6.99 -2.30 -12.42
CA ASP A 136 7.79 -2.27 -11.19
C ASP A 136 6.93 -1.96 -9.96
N ASN A 137 7.44 -2.35 -8.79
CA ASN A 137 6.78 -2.13 -7.52
C ASN A 137 6.45 -0.65 -7.32
N ASP A 138 5.25 -0.39 -6.79
CA ASP A 138 4.89 0.93 -6.32
C ASP A 138 5.74 1.23 -5.08
N MET A 139 6.54 2.28 -5.15
CA MET A 139 7.39 2.76 -4.06
C MET A 139 7.08 4.23 -3.74
N LEU A 140 6.03 4.81 -4.33
CA LEU A 140 5.70 6.24 -4.25
C LEU A 140 4.84 6.56 -3.03
N PHE A 141 5.19 5.97 -1.89
CA PHE A 141 4.54 6.22 -0.60
C PHE A 141 5.60 6.34 0.50
N ASN A 142 5.22 6.97 1.61
CA ASN A 142 6.12 7.29 2.72
C ASN A 142 7.36 8.10 2.29
N LEU A 143 7.26 8.86 1.19
CA LEU A 143 8.34 9.67 0.63
C LEU A 143 8.82 10.74 1.63
N GLY A 144 10.13 10.79 1.85
CA GLY A 144 10.79 11.74 2.74
C GLY A 144 10.65 11.42 4.23
N VAL A 145 9.95 10.33 4.60
CA VAL A 145 9.85 9.90 5.99
C VAL A 145 11.18 9.30 6.42
N LYS A 146 11.64 9.67 7.62
CA LYS A 146 12.90 9.19 8.18
C LYS A 146 12.68 8.45 9.51
N SER A 147 13.46 7.40 9.71
CA SER A 147 13.57 6.72 11.00
C SER A 147 14.03 7.71 12.07
N PRO A 148 13.37 7.77 13.24
CA PRO A 148 13.90 8.49 14.39
C PRO A 148 15.12 7.79 15.02
N ILE A 149 15.46 6.56 14.62
CA ILE A 149 16.58 5.81 15.21
C ILE A 149 17.92 6.23 14.60
N ASP A 150 17.99 6.27 13.27
CA ASP A 150 19.23 6.42 12.51
C ASP A 150 19.08 7.32 11.27
N GLY A 151 17.91 7.91 11.04
CA GLY A 151 17.64 8.76 9.88
C GLY A 151 17.46 8.00 8.57
N GLN A 152 17.38 6.66 8.58
CA GLN A 152 17.10 5.85 7.40
C GLN A 152 15.81 6.33 6.70
N LEU A 153 15.85 6.49 5.38
CA LEU A 153 14.68 6.82 4.58
C LEU A 153 13.70 5.64 4.54
N MET A 154 12.42 5.94 4.72
CA MET A 154 11.31 4.98 4.72
C MET A 154 10.53 4.99 3.40
N ASP A 155 11.10 5.60 2.36
CA ASP A 155 10.53 5.69 1.01
C ASP A 155 10.20 4.28 0.47
N GLY A 156 8.93 4.05 0.13
CA GLY A 156 8.42 2.78 -0.37
C GLY A 156 8.41 1.63 0.65
N ILE A 157 8.70 1.89 1.94
CA ILE A 157 8.56 0.89 3.00
C ILE A 157 7.11 0.86 3.48
N PRO A 158 6.39 -0.29 3.38
CA PRO A 158 4.99 -0.36 3.80
C PRO A 158 4.82 -0.06 5.28
N SER A 159 3.74 0.64 5.65
CA SER A 159 3.42 0.91 7.04
C SER A 159 1.95 0.67 7.37
N ILE A 160 1.69 0.32 8.62
CA ILE A 160 0.34 0.17 9.18
C ILE A 160 0.16 1.26 10.25
N ARG A 161 -0.82 2.14 10.03
CA ARG A 161 -1.18 3.21 10.98
C ARG A 161 -2.16 2.71 12.03
N VAL A 162 -1.85 3.00 13.28
CA VAL A 162 -2.64 2.61 14.46
C VAL A 162 -3.59 3.74 14.81
N HIS A 163 -4.89 3.55 14.55
CA HIS A 163 -5.90 4.57 14.78
C HIS A 163 -6.52 4.48 16.19
N ASN A 164 -6.59 3.29 16.77
CA ASN A 164 -7.16 3.02 18.11
C ASN A 164 -6.11 2.36 19.03
N GLY A 165 -4.94 2.98 19.17
CA GLY A 165 -3.90 2.50 20.07
C GLY A 165 -4.28 2.71 21.55
N ILE A 166 -3.82 1.82 22.43
CA ILE A 166 -3.93 2.01 23.89
C ILE A 166 -2.86 3.01 24.32
N ASP A 167 -3.27 4.09 24.99
CA ASP A 167 -2.35 5.02 25.62
C ASP A 167 -1.90 4.50 26.98
N TYR A 168 -0.60 4.58 27.22
CA TYR A 168 -0.02 4.22 28.51
C TYR A 168 0.33 5.51 29.24
N LYS A 169 -0.46 5.82 30.28
CA LYS A 169 -0.30 7.04 31.09
C LYS A 169 0.77 6.86 32.16
N GLY A 170 1.73 7.77 32.17
CA GLY A 170 2.67 8.02 33.27
C GLY A 170 2.09 9.05 34.25
N ALA A 171 2.96 9.82 34.89
CA ALA A 171 2.54 10.82 35.88
C ALA A 171 1.91 12.07 35.25
N THR A 172 2.59 12.68 34.27
CA THR A 172 2.11 13.91 33.60
C THR A 172 2.01 13.77 32.07
N ARG A 173 2.39 12.60 31.56
CA ARG A 173 2.55 12.32 30.13
C ARG A 173 2.04 10.94 29.81
N PHE A 174 1.75 10.69 28.54
CA PHE A 174 1.43 9.35 28.05
C PHE A 174 2.24 9.01 26.80
N ILE A 175 2.42 7.72 26.56
CA ILE A 175 3.05 7.20 25.34
C ILE A 175 2.01 6.52 24.45
N ARG A 176 2.07 6.84 23.16
CA ARG A 176 1.18 6.30 22.13
C ARG A 176 1.97 5.67 21.00
N TRP A 177 1.65 4.43 20.67
CA TRP A 177 2.09 3.78 19.43
C TRP A 177 1.19 4.23 18.27
N THR A 178 1.79 4.70 17.18
CA THR A 178 1.06 5.34 16.07
C THR A 178 1.21 4.64 14.73
N GLU A 179 2.33 3.96 14.50
CA GLU A 179 2.64 3.37 13.20
C GLU A 179 3.66 2.24 13.36
N VAL A 180 3.60 1.26 12.46
CA VAL A 180 4.66 0.25 12.28
C VAL A 180 5.06 0.17 10.82
N PHE A 181 6.35 0.26 10.55
CA PHE A 181 6.97 0.05 9.24
C PHE A 181 7.42 -1.40 9.11
N ILE A 182 7.11 -2.02 7.98
CA ILE A 182 7.49 -3.39 7.63
C ILE A 182 8.72 -3.31 6.74
N ILE A 183 9.90 -3.19 7.35
CA ILE A 183 11.19 -3.01 6.64
C ILE A 183 11.56 -4.28 5.88
N LYS A 184 11.35 -5.43 6.52
CA LYS A 184 11.53 -6.73 5.89
C LYS A 184 10.48 -7.69 6.42
N SER A 185 9.89 -8.45 5.52
CA SER A 185 9.04 -9.60 5.83
C SER A 185 9.34 -10.61 4.74
N ASP A 186 9.89 -11.76 5.09
CA ASP A 186 10.03 -12.83 4.10
C ASP A 186 8.63 -13.28 3.66
N ASP A 187 8.25 -12.84 2.46
CA ASP A 187 7.13 -13.37 1.70
C ASP A 187 7.54 -14.76 1.22
N HIS A 188 7.18 -15.80 1.95
CA HIS A 188 7.05 -17.09 1.30
C HIS A 188 5.97 -16.95 0.24
N SER A 189 6.41 -17.03 -1.01
CA SER A 189 5.68 -16.91 -2.28
C SER A 189 4.59 -17.98 -2.51
N SER A 190 3.94 -18.44 -1.45
CA SER A 190 2.88 -19.45 -1.48
C SER A 190 2.24 -19.54 -0.09
N GLY A 191 1.22 -18.70 0.14
CA GLY A 191 0.29 -18.85 1.26
C GLY A 191 0.52 -17.86 2.40
N VAL A 192 -0.29 -16.80 2.40
CA VAL A 192 -0.88 -16.17 3.61
C VAL A 192 0.03 -16.18 4.85
N ASN A 193 1.11 -15.40 4.85
CA ASN A 193 1.50 -14.77 6.10
C ASN A 193 0.44 -13.68 6.35
N ASP A 194 -0.59 -14.04 7.10
CA ASP A 194 -1.77 -13.22 7.30
C ASP A 194 -1.31 -11.89 7.94
N PRO A 195 -1.70 -10.70 7.43
CA PRO A 195 -1.43 -9.41 8.10
C PRO A 195 -1.84 -9.41 9.59
N VAL A 196 -2.71 -10.34 9.99
CA VAL A 196 -3.07 -10.66 11.37
C VAL A 196 -1.85 -10.98 12.26
N ASP A 197 -0.83 -11.67 11.76
CA ASP A 197 0.32 -12.07 12.58
C ASP A 197 1.33 -10.94 12.79
N ILE A 198 1.58 -10.11 11.77
CA ILE A 198 2.35 -8.86 11.93
C ILE A 198 1.64 -7.93 12.92
N ASN A 199 0.32 -7.82 12.86
CA ASN A 199 -0.45 -7.00 13.80
C ASN A 199 -0.33 -7.51 15.25
N LYS A 200 -0.45 -8.82 15.49
CA LYS A 200 -0.28 -9.41 16.84
C LYS A 200 1.14 -9.23 17.38
N LEU A 201 2.13 -9.47 16.53
CA LEU A 201 3.54 -9.32 16.87
C LEU A 201 3.86 -7.86 17.20
N SER A 202 3.50 -6.93 16.31
CA SER A 202 3.68 -5.49 16.51
C SER A 202 2.96 -5.02 17.79
N GLY A 203 1.73 -5.49 18.04
CA GLY A 203 0.99 -5.17 19.26
C GLY A 203 1.69 -5.66 20.53
N SER A 204 2.31 -6.84 20.49
CA SER A 204 3.07 -7.40 21.62
C SER A 204 4.34 -6.58 21.91
N ILE A 205 5.08 -6.22 20.86
CA ILE A 205 6.26 -5.35 20.95
C ILE A 205 5.87 -3.96 21.47
N ALA A 206 4.80 -3.37 20.94
CA ALA A 206 4.29 -2.08 21.35
C ALA A 206 3.92 -2.07 22.84
N LYS A 207 3.18 -3.08 23.30
CA LYS A 207 2.79 -3.22 24.70
C LYS A 207 4.00 -3.29 25.63
N ALA A 208 4.99 -4.12 25.30
CA ALA A 208 6.23 -4.24 26.08
C ALA A 208 7.03 -2.92 26.10
N THR A 209 7.13 -2.25 24.95
CA THR A 209 7.80 -0.94 24.84
C THR A 209 7.12 0.10 25.73
N CYS A 210 5.79 0.22 25.64
CA CYS A 210 5.05 1.16 26.46
C CYS A 210 5.18 0.85 27.95
N ALA A 211 5.10 -0.42 28.34
CA ALA A 211 5.29 -0.85 29.73
C ALA A 211 6.69 -0.50 30.27
N ALA A 212 7.73 -0.69 29.46
CA ALA A 212 9.11 -0.36 29.82
C ALA A 212 9.34 1.15 30.01
N LEU A 213 8.68 1.98 29.20
CA LEU A 213 8.97 3.43 29.15
C LEU A 213 7.99 4.29 29.96
N VAL A 214 6.82 3.76 30.37
CA VAL A 214 5.77 4.56 31.03
C VAL A 214 6.25 5.31 32.29
N LYS A 215 7.20 4.75 33.03
CA LYS A 215 7.78 5.38 34.24
C LYS A 215 8.88 6.40 33.93
N LEU A 216 9.32 6.48 32.68
CA LEU A 216 10.45 7.29 32.22
C LEU A 216 10.01 8.41 31.26
N LEU A 217 8.70 8.58 31.03
CA LEU A 217 8.17 9.53 30.05
C LEU A 217 8.54 10.99 30.36
N ASP A 218 8.52 11.38 31.63
CA ASP A 218 8.91 12.74 32.04
C ASP A 218 10.39 13.01 31.74
N LEU A 219 11.26 12.00 31.95
CA LEU A 219 12.69 12.10 31.62
C LEU A 219 12.92 12.18 30.11
N LEU A 220 12.23 11.34 29.33
CA LEU A 220 12.29 11.35 27.86
C LEU A 220 11.90 12.73 27.31
N ALA A 221 10.77 13.26 27.76
CA ALA A 221 10.29 14.56 27.30
C ALA A 221 11.21 15.72 27.72
N THR A 222 11.73 15.70 28.95
CA THR A 222 12.69 16.71 29.42
C THR A 222 13.98 16.70 28.59
N ALA A 223 14.38 15.53 28.08
CA ALA A 223 15.51 15.37 27.17
C ALA A 223 15.16 15.68 25.70
N GLY A 224 13.92 16.08 25.39
CA GLY A 224 13.46 16.36 24.03
C GLY A 224 13.16 15.11 23.19
N LEU A 225 13.21 13.91 23.79
CA LEU A 225 13.03 12.62 23.12
C LEU A 225 11.55 12.26 23.05
N THR A 226 10.80 12.98 22.22
CA THR A 226 9.33 12.89 22.14
C THR A 226 8.85 11.97 21.02
N LYS A 227 9.59 11.85 19.92
CA LYS A 227 9.35 10.86 18.86
C LYS A 227 10.36 9.73 18.98
N LEU A 228 9.88 8.52 19.24
CA LEU A 228 10.71 7.34 19.47
C LEU A 228 10.49 6.32 18.36
N GLY A 229 11.56 5.63 17.97
CA GLY A 229 11.50 4.43 17.14
C GLY A 229 12.03 3.23 17.90
N VAL A 230 11.39 2.08 17.71
CA VAL A 230 11.91 0.77 18.13
C VAL A 230 11.91 -0.15 16.91
N ARG A 231 13.09 -0.50 16.44
CA ARG A 231 13.29 -1.44 15.32
C ARG A 231 13.65 -2.80 15.86
N THR A 232 12.87 -3.82 15.54
CA THR A 232 13.08 -5.20 15.99
C THR A 232 13.45 -6.08 14.83
N THR A 233 14.45 -6.93 15.03
CA THR A 233 14.90 -7.97 14.10
C THR A 233 14.53 -9.32 14.70
N ILE A 234 13.77 -10.11 13.95
CA ILE A 234 13.29 -11.43 14.36
C ILE A 234 13.76 -12.41 13.30
N HIS A 235 14.79 -13.17 13.65
CA HIS A 235 15.39 -14.23 12.85
C HIS A 235 16.06 -15.22 13.81
N PRO A 236 16.07 -16.54 13.53
CA PRO A 236 16.72 -17.55 14.38
C PRO A 236 18.16 -17.23 14.75
N ASP A 237 18.94 -16.75 13.77
CA ASP A 237 20.37 -16.43 13.96
C ASP A 237 20.63 -15.00 14.48
N ASN A 238 19.65 -14.11 14.38
CA ASN A 238 19.84 -12.70 14.68
C ASN A 238 18.55 -12.09 15.24
N VAL A 239 18.39 -12.21 16.55
CA VAL A 239 17.26 -11.62 17.29
C VAL A 239 17.74 -10.44 18.12
N GLY A 240 17.06 -9.31 18.01
CA GLY A 240 17.41 -8.11 18.76
C GLY A 240 16.53 -6.93 18.45
N TYR A 241 16.83 -5.81 19.10
CA TYR A 241 16.18 -4.54 18.80
C TYR A 241 17.15 -3.37 18.90
N GLU A 242 16.77 -2.29 18.25
CA GLU A 242 17.37 -0.97 18.38
C GLU A 242 16.28 0.01 18.78
N ALA A 243 16.62 1.00 19.60
CA ALA A 243 15.71 2.07 19.94
C ALA A 243 16.42 3.42 19.85
N GLY A 244 15.72 4.43 19.36
CA GLY A 244 16.29 5.75 19.13
C GLY A 244 15.27 6.85 18.96
N SER A 245 15.78 8.07 18.96
CA SER A 245 15.04 9.32 18.80
C SER A 245 15.96 10.36 18.15
N GLU A 246 15.41 11.23 17.31
CA GLU A 246 16.15 12.30 16.61
C GLU A 246 17.43 11.83 15.87
N GLY A 247 17.40 10.61 15.30
CA GLY A 247 18.52 10.02 14.56
C GLY A 247 19.66 9.52 15.45
N THR A 248 19.40 9.35 16.75
CA THR A 248 20.38 8.85 17.72
C THR A 248 19.80 7.72 18.58
N LYS A 249 20.66 6.79 19.03
CA LYS A 249 20.24 5.71 19.91
C LYS A 249 19.83 6.24 21.29
N LEU A 250 18.84 5.61 21.91
CA LEU A 250 18.39 6.01 23.24
C LEU A 250 19.50 5.82 24.29
N PRO A 251 19.62 6.73 25.28
CA PRO A 251 20.54 6.58 26.40
C PRO A 251 20.39 5.24 27.16
N PRO A 252 21.48 4.71 27.78
CA PRO A 252 21.47 3.39 28.42
C PRO A 252 20.41 3.18 29.50
N ILE A 253 19.96 4.25 30.17
CA ILE A 253 18.90 4.18 31.18
C ILE A 253 17.57 3.68 30.60
N TYR A 254 17.22 4.10 29.38
CA TYR A 254 16.01 3.67 28.69
C TYR A 254 16.19 2.27 28.10
N MET A 255 17.37 1.99 27.51
CA MET A 255 17.71 0.68 26.97
C MET A 255 17.62 -0.42 28.04
N LYS A 256 18.13 -0.18 29.24
CA LYS A 256 18.01 -1.14 30.36
C LYS A 256 16.56 -1.44 30.73
N SER A 257 15.67 -0.46 30.66
CA SER A 257 14.24 -0.67 30.92
C SER A 257 13.59 -1.48 29.80
N LEU A 258 13.95 -1.17 28.56
CA LEU A 258 13.47 -1.86 27.36
C LEU A 258 13.93 -3.33 27.34
N ASP A 259 15.18 -3.62 27.71
CA ASP A 259 15.72 -4.98 27.78
C ASP A 259 14.89 -5.90 28.68
N ASN A 260 14.43 -5.40 29.83
CA ASN A 260 13.65 -6.18 30.80
C ASN A 260 12.31 -6.67 30.23
N GLU A 261 11.71 -5.91 29.31
CA GLU A 261 10.39 -6.20 28.75
C GLU A 261 10.46 -6.79 27.33
N LEU A 262 11.33 -6.27 26.47
CA LEU A 262 11.37 -6.62 25.04
C LEU A 262 12.08 -7.94 24.76
N ILE A 263 13.17 -8.26 25.46
CA ILE A 263 13.98 -9.46 25.18
C ILE A 263 13.11 -10.72 25.21
N GLN A 264 12.25 -10.85 26.22
CA GLN A 264 11.35 -12.00 26.36
C GLN A 264 10.32 -12.10 25.23
N VAL A 265 9.77 -10.96 24.80
CA VAL A 265 8.81 -10.90 23.70
C VAL A 265 9.47 -11.31 22.39
N LEU A 266 10.69 -10.85 22.12
CA LEU A 266 11.43 -11.16 20.90
C LEU A 266 11.84 -12.64 20.84
N HIS A 267 12.34 -13.22 21.93
CA HIS A 267 12.65 -14.66 21.96
C HIS A 267 11.40 -15.52 21.76
N LYS A 268 10.26 -15.13 22.34
CA LYS A 268 8.99 -15.81 22.10
C LYS A 268 8.55 -15.68 20.63
N ALA A 269 8.76 -14.52 20.02
CA ALA A 269 8.44 -14.30 18.62
C ALA A 269 9.26 -15.24 17.71
N VAL A 270 10.59 -15.34 17.91
CA VAL A 270 11.46 -16.24 17.13
C VAL A 270 10.99 -17.70 17.24
N GLN A 271 10.58 -18.17 18.42
CA GLN A 271 10.07 -19.53 18.59
C GLN A 271 8.78 -19.81 17.79
N SER A 272 7.98 -18.77 17.53
CA SER A 272 6.77 -18.88 16.71
C SER A 272 7.01 -18.67 15.22
N SER A 273 8.11 -18.02 14.86
CA SER A 273 8.51 -17.72 13.48
C SER A 273 9.27 -18.92 12.92
N GLN A 274 8.63 -19.72 12.07
CA GLN A 274 9.25 -20.88 11.38
C GLN A 274 10.31 -20.42 10.37
N ASP A 275 11.48 -19.97 10.86
CA ASP A 275 12.62 -19.43 10.08
C ASP A 275 12.34 -18.14 9.28
N ALA A 276 11.21 -17.48 9.51
CA ALA A 276 10.88 -16.22 8.84
C ALA A 276 11.80 -15.06 9.29
N TYR A 277 12.40 -14.34 8.34
CA TYR A 277 13.12 -13.10 8.63
C TYR A 277 12.16 -11.90 8.59
N THR A 278 11.86 -11.36 9.77
CA THR A 278 11.04 -10.14 9.92
C THR A 278 11.83 -9.00 10.56
N VAL A 279 11.75 -7.80 9.97
CA VAL A 279 12.24 -6.54 10.53
C VAL A 279 11.10 -5.52 10.55
N LEU A 280 10.76 -5.05 11.75
CA LEU A 280 9.70 -4.07 11.97
C LEU A 280 10.26 -2.84 12.68
N GLU A 281 9.77 -1.66 12.34
CA GLU A 281 10.06 -0.44 13.09
C GLU A 281 8.79 0.24 13.57
N LEU A 282 8.60 0.30 14.88
CA LEU A 282 7.44 0.87 15.54
C LEU A 282 7.72 2.32 15.95
N ILE A 283 6.76 3.21 15.69
CA ILE A 283 6.86 4.64 15.99
C ILE A 283 5.96 5.00 17.17
N PHE A 284 6.55 5.63 18.18
CA PHE A 284 5.87 6.08 19.39
C PHE A 284 6.03 7.59 19.57
N TYR A 285 5.01 8.19 20.18
CA TYR A 285 5.05 9.59 20.61
C TYR A 285 4.81 9.69 22.11
N VAL A 286 5.63 10.49 22.78
CA VAL A 286 5.44 10.92 24.17
C VAL A 286 4.72 12.26 24.14
N LEU A 287 3.52 12.30 24.72
CA LEU A 287 2.60 13.43 24.68
C LEU A 287 2.24 13.87 26.11
N GLU A 288 1.79 15.11 26.24
CA GLU A 288 1.25 15.64 27.50
C GLU A 288 -0.22 15.25 27.63
N ASP A 289 -0.65 14.90 28.85
CA ASP A 289 -2.06 14.58 29.15
C ASP A 289 -2.94 15.84 29.20
#